data_AF-A0A7W4NPJ7-F1
#
_entry.id   AF-A0A7W4NPJ7-F1
#
_cell.length_a   1.000
_cell.length_b   1.000
_cell.length_c   1.000
_cell.angle_alpha   90.00
_cell.angle_beta   90.00
_cell.angle_gamma   90.00
#
_symmetry.space_group_name_H-M   'P 1'
#
loop_
_entity.id
_entity.type
_entity.pdbx_description
1 polymer ?
#
loop_
_entity_poly.entity_id
_entity_poly.type
_entity_poly.pdbx_seq_one_letter_code
_entity_poly.pdbx_strand_id
1 'polypeptide(L)' 'MAEDKIGAHSSDAIPTKGRFPLLDRVTSPRDLRNLSVEQLRQLAEELRAETV' A
#
# COMPACT_ATOMS: atom_id res chain seq x y z
N MET A 1 23.38 17.98 -22.83
CA MET A 1 22.13 17.58 -23.52
C MET A 1 22.30 16.10 -23.83
N ALA A 2 21.61 15.14 -23.22
CA ALA A 2 20.34 15.17 -22.52
C ALA A 2 20.41 14.31 -21.24
N GLU A 3 19.63 14.72 -20.25
CA GLU A 3 19.43 14.05 -18.97
C GLU A 3 18.46 12.89 -19.17
N ASP A 4 18.91 11.63 -19.07
CA ASP A 4 18.01 10.50 -18.96
C ASP A 4 17.74 10.21 -17.48
N LYS A 5 16.66 10.83 -17.02
CA LYS A 5 16.05 10.67 -15.71
C LYS A 5 15.55 9.22 -15.58
N ILE A 6 16.36 8.35 -14.97
CA ILE A 6 15.91 7.02 -14.55
C ILE A 6 14.91 7.15 -13.39
N GLY A 7 13.66 7.44 -13.74
CA GLY A 7 12.53 7.44 -12.84
C GLY A 7 12.19 6.02 -12.38
N ALA A 8 12.26 5.81 -11.06
CA ALA A 8 11.44 4.87 -10.28
C ALA A 8 11.14 3.49 -10.90
N HIS A 9 12.07 2.54 -10.78
CA HIS A 9 11.82 1.12 -11.07
C HIS A 9 12.20 0.24 -9.87
N SER A 10 11.31 0.15 -8.87
CA SER A 10 11.36 -0.93 -7.84
C SER A 10 10.00 -1.23 -7.20
N SER A 11 8.88 -0.85 -7.84
CA SER A 11 7.52 -1.11 -7.33
C SER A 11 6.79 -2.25 -8.05
N ASP A 12 7.33 -2.82 -9.11
CA ASP A 12 6.60 -3.77 -9.98
C ASP A 12 6.86 -5.26 -9.68
N ALA A 13 7.78 -5.59 -8.76
CA ALA A 13 8.25 -6.97 -8.60
C ALA A 13 7.33 -7.89 -7.74
N ILE A 14 6.22 -7.39 -7.20
CA ILE A 14 5.29 -8.20 -6.40
C ILE A 14 3.91 -8.16 -7.07
N PRO A 15 3.37 -9.29 -7.55
CA PRO A 15 2.07 -9.36 -8.24
C PRO A 15 0.87 -8.82 -7.43
N THR A 16 1.03 -8.58 -6.13
CA THR A 16 0.01 -8.03 -5.22
C THR A 16 0.20 -6.55 -4.90
N LYS A 17 1.35 -5.94 -5.21
CA LYS A 17 1.64 -4.55 -4.82
C LYS A 17 0.66 -3.60 -5.51
N GLY A 18 -0.02 -2.75 -4.74
CA GLY A 18 -1.05 -1.83 -5.24
C GLY A 18 -2.46 -2.40 -5.30
N ARG A 19 -2.68 -3.69 -5.01
CA ARG A 19 -4.05 -4.24 -4.83
C ARG A 19 -4.67 -3.85 -3.50
N PHE A 20 -3.84 -3.53 -2.50
CA PHE A 20 -4.27 -3.20 -1.15
C PHE A 20 -3.75 -1.80 -0.78
N PRO A 21 -4.35 -0.73 -1.32
CA PRO A 21 -3.83 0.63 -1.20
C PRO A 21 -3.83 1.17 0.24
N LEU A 22 -4.68 0.66 1.14
CA LEU A 22 -4.64 1.02 2.55
C LEU A 22 -3.63 0.17 3.30
N LEU A 23 -3.56 -1.12 2.99
CA LEU A 23 -2.61 -2.04 3.62
C LEU A 23 -1.16 -1.70 3.28
N ASP A 24 -0.88 -1.37 2.02
CA ASP A 24 0.44 -0.94 1.54
C ASP A 24 0.95 0.33 2.25
N ARG A 25 0.05 1.13 2.85
CA ARG A 25 0.40 2.36 3.59
C ARG A 25 0.67 2.13 5.07
N VAL A 26 0.23 1.00 5.63
CA VAL A 26 0.38 0.69 7.06
C VAL A 26 1.67 -0.09 7.24
N THR A 27 2.71 0.59 7.71
CA THR A 27 4.00 -0.04 8.02
C THR A 27 4.25 -0.14 9.52
N SER A 28 3.50 0.63 10.31
CA SER A 28 3.60 0.68 11.76
C SER A 28 2.22 0.77 12.43
N PRO A 29 2.08 0.35 13.71
CA PRO A 29 0.81 0.47 14.44
C PRO A 29 0.30 1.91 14.60
N ARG A 30 1.19 2.91 14.46
CA ARG A 30 0.81 4.32 14.55
C ARG A 30 0.00 4.77 13.32
N ASP A 31 0.22 4.16 12.17
CA ASP A 31 -0.47 4.53 10.92
C ASP A 31 -1.97 4.24 11.02
N LEU A 32 -2.35 3.18 11.74
CA LEU A 32 -3.74 2.84 12.06
C LEU A 32 -4.47 3.95 12.81
N ARG A 33 -3.76 4.72 13.65
CA ARG A 33 -4.35 5.82 14.43
C ARG A 33 -4.69 7.04 13.58
N ASN A 34 -4.09 7.17 12.39
CA ASN A 34 -4.34 8.26 11.46
C ASN A 34 -5.44 7.93 10.43
N LEU A 35 -5.99 6.71 10.46
CA LEU A 35 -7.08 6.30 9.58
C LEU A 35 -8.45 6.62 10.19
N SER A 36 -9.40 6.98 9.34
CA SER A 36 -10.80 7.08 9.72
C SER A 36 -11.41 5.71 9.99
N VAL A 37 -12.56 5.66 10.68
CA VAL A 37 -13.27 4.39 10.94
C VAL A 37 -13.64 3.65 9.65
N GLU A 38 -14.01 4.37 8.59
CA GLU A 38 -14.31 3.76 7.29
C GLU A 38 -13.06 3.19 6.62
N GLN A 39 -11.92 3.91 6.70
CA GLN A 39 -10.64 3.42 6.20
C GLN A 39 -10.16 2.20 6.98
N LEU A 40 -10.41 2.13 8.29
CA LEU A 40 -10.10 0.96 9.11
C LEU A 40 -10.94 -0.26 8.70
N ARG A 41 -12.21 -0.07 8.33
CA ARG A 41 -13.04 -1.17 7.79
C ARG A 41 -12.51 -1.66 6.45
N GLN A 42 -12.17 -0.75 5.54
CA GLN A 42 -11.63 -1.12 4.24
C GLN A 42 -10.27 -1.82 4.39
N LEU A 43 -9.39 -1.32 5.27
CA LEU A 43 -8.12 -1.95 5.60
C LEU A 43 -8.33 -3.40 6.12
N ALA A 44 -9.34 -3.63 6.96
CA ALA A 44 -9.66 -4.97 7.45
C ALA A 44 -10.13 -5.92 6.34
N GLU A 45 -10.85 -5.41 5.33
CA GLU A 45 -11.25 -6.19 4.16
C GLU A 45 -10.05 -6.50 3.26
N GLU A 46 -9.15 -5.53 3.07
CA GLU A 46 -7.88 -5.73 2.34
C GLU A 46 -7.00 -6.78 3.04
N LEU A 47 -6.86 -6.72 4.36
CA LEU A 47 -6.14 -7.71 5.17
C LEU A 47 -6.74 -9.11 5.04
N ARG A 48 -8.08 -9.22 5.06
CA ARG A 48 -8.76 -10.49 4.85
C ARG A 48 -8.41 -11.04 3.47
N ALA A 49 -8.60 -10.25 2.43
CA ALA A 49 -8.34 -10.66 1.05
C ALA A 49 -6.88 -11.00 0.73
N GLU A 50 -5.92 -10.52 1.54
CA GLU A 50 -4.52 -10.96 1.44
C GLU A 50 -4.26 -12.28 2.18
N THR A 51 -4.99 -12.56 3.26
CA THR A 51 -4.75 -13.71 4.14
C THR A 51 -5.42 -15.01 3.63
N VAL A 52 -6.49 -14.92 2.83
CA VAL A 52 -7.19 -16.06 2.21
C VAL A 52 -6.95 -16.15 0.72
#